data_AF-A0A1G0Y3D1-F1
#
_entry.id   AF-A0A1G0Y3D1-F1
#
_cell.length_a   1.000
_cell.length_b   1.000
_cell.length_c   1.000
_cell.angle_alpha   90.00
_cell.angle_beta   90.00
_cell.angle_gamma   90.00
#
_symmetry.space_group_name_H-M   'P 1'
#
loop_
_entity.id
_entity.type
_entity.pdbx_description
1 polymer ?
#
loop_
_entity_poly.entity_id
_entity_poly.type
_entity_poly.pdbx_seq_one_letter_code
_entity_poly.pdbx_strand_id
1 'polypeptide(L)'
;MNERLMNGFYLLLALLTGGIALFGMALGVLGVLFMTVPFGIICGSILGIKFIGPWASAGLVGQIYSSKSARPPPPEFPVIRVKILNEQYAEAISDLKALLEKDPGNYHVILLLVEIFVDKTDDHENAIGLISAYLKKDDRCIEDVPIVMKLVDVYLELEAIDKARDLLKKELGKKYPKRELEHLRSRLDGI
;
A
#
# COMPACT_ATOMS: atom_id res chain seq x y z
N MET A 1 -21.89 -6.75 -9.16
CA MET A 1 -21.92 -6.14 -10.52
C MET A 1 -22.78 -7.02 -11.40
N ASN A 2 -23.83 -6.46 -12.00
CA ASN A 2 -24.95 -7.23 -12.60
C ASN A 2 -24.50 -7.94 -13.89
N GLU A 3 -24.78 -9.24 -14.06
CA GLU A 3 -24.37 -10.01 -15.26
C GLU A 3 -24.89 -9.39 -16.56
N ARG A 4 -26.08 -8.76 -16.52
CA ARG A 4 -26.64 -8.02 -17.66
C ARG A 4 -25.82 -6.79 -18.06
N LEU A 5 -25.22 -6.09 -17.08
CA LEU A 5 -24.34 -4.94 -17.35
C LEU A 5 -23.03 -5.39 -17.98
N MET A 6 -22.49 -6.53 -17.54
CA MET A 6 -21.30 -7.13 -18.15
C MET A 6 -21.56 -7.54 -19.60
N ASN A 7 -22.66 -8.23 -19.87
CA ASN A 7 -22.98 -8.70 -21.23
C ASN A 7 -23.20 -7.54 -22.21
N GLY A 8 -23.85 -6.46 -21.76
CA GLY A 8 -24.00 -5.24 -22.56
C GLY A 8 -22.66 -4.58 -22.88
N PHE A 9 -21.75 -4.53 -21.91
CA PHE A 9 -20.40 -4.01 -22.10
C PHE A 9 -19.58 -4.84 -23.10
N TYR A 10 -19.63 -6.18 -23.00
CA TYR A 10 -18.94 -7.07 -23.95
C TYR A 10 -19.46 -6.95 -25.38
N LEU A 11 -20.78 -6.80 -25.56
CA LEU A 11 -21.37 -6.61 -26.88
C LEU A 11 -20.92 -5.28 -27.50
N LEU A 12 -20.91 -4.20 -26.72
CA LEU A 12 -20.49 -2.88 -27.18
C LEU A 12 -18.99 -2.86 -27.52
N LEU A 13 -18.17 -3.55 -26.73
CA LEU A 13 -16.74 -3.74 -27.00
C LEU A 13 -16.52 -4.53 -28.30
N ALA A 14 -17.31 -5.59 -28.53
CA ALA A 14 -17.22 -6.41 -29.73
C ALA A 14 -17.62 -5.63 -31.00
N LEU A 15 -18.64 -4.76 -30.91
CA LEU A 15 -19.03 -3.89 -32.01
C LEU A 15 -17.97 -2.83 -32.32
N LEU A 16 -17.34 -2.26 -31.29
CA LEU A 16 -16.24 -1.32 -31.44
C LEU A 16 -15.02 -1.96 -32.11
N THR A 17 -14.60 -3.14 -31.66
CA THR A 17 -13.44 -3.84 -32.27
C THR A 17 -13.72 -4.27 -33.70
N GLY A 18 -14.95 -4.72 -34.00
CA GLY A 18 -15.38 -5.05 -35.37
C GLY A 18 -15.39 -3.82 -36.30
N GLY A 19 -15.88 -2.68 -35.82
CA GLY A 19 -15.89 -1.43 -36.59
C GLY A 19 -14.48 -0.92 -36.91
N ILE A 20 -13.57 -0.98 -35.94
CA ILE A 20 -12.17 -0.57 -36.12
C ILE A 20 -11.46 -1.54 -37.10
N ALA A 21 -11.77 -2.84 -37.08
CA ALA A 21 -11.23 -3.82 -38.02
C ALA A 21 -11.63 -3.53 -39.48
N LEU A 22 -12.90 -3.20 -39.72
CA LEU A 22 -13.39 -2.80 -41.04
C LEU A 22 -12.75 -1.50 -41.53
N PHE A 23 -12.57 -0.53 -40.63
CA PHE A 23 -11.89 0.73 -40.93
C PHE A 23 -10.39 0.54 -41.24
N GLY A 24 -9.72 -0.36 -40.50
CA GLY A 24 -8.33 -0.74 -40.76
C GLY A 24 -8.14 -1.45 -42.10
N MET A 25 -9.08 -2.31 -42.51
CA MET A 25 -9.06 -2.94 -43.84
C MET A 25 -9.22 -1.93 -44.98
N ALA A 26 -10.03 -0.88 -44.79
CA ALA A 26 -10.20 0.19 -45.78
C ALA A 26 -8.94 1.06 -45.98
N LEU A 27 -8.05 1.14 -44.99
CA LEU A 27 -6.82 1.95 -45.02
C LEU A 27 -5.56 1.20 -45.51
N GLY A 28 -5.69 -0.07 -45.88
CA GLY A 28 -4.58 -0.87 -46.40
C GLY A 28 -3.44 -1.07 -45.40
N VAL A 29 -2.19 -1.07 -45.89
CA VAL A 29 -0.98 -1.39 -45.09
C VAL A 29 -0.78 -0.47 -43.87
N LEU A 30 -1.27 0.77 -43.94
CA LEU A 30 -1.23 1.73 -42.82
C LEU A 30 -2.22 1.37 -41.70
N GLY A 31 -3.38 0.77 -42.03
CA GLY A 31 -4.36 0.31 -41.05
C GLY A 31 -3.88 -0.88 -40.22
N VAL A 32 -3.05 -1.75 -40.81
CA VAL A 32 -2.47 -2.92 -40.12
C VAL A 32 -1.47 -2.49 -39.04
N LEU A 33 -0.63 -1.48 -39.31
CA LEU A 33 0.33 -0.93 -38.33
C LEU A 33 -0.37 -0.22 -37.16
N PHE A 34 -1.51 0.42 -37.41
CA PHE A 34 -2.25 1.14 -36.37
C PHE A 34 -3.01 0.20 -35.41
N MET A 35 -3.34 -1.01 -35.85
CA MET A 35 -4.07 -2.01 -35.07
C MET A 35 -3.17 -2.94 -34.26
N THR A 36 -1.98 -3.28 -34.77
CA THR A 36 -1.08 -4.24 -34.11
C THR A 36 -0.47 -3.69 -32.82
N VAL A 37 -0.20 -2.39 -32.76
CA VAL A 37 0.38 -1.74 -31.57
C VAL A 37 -0.60 -1.74 -30.37
N PRO A 38 -1.84 -1.21 -30.48
CA PRO A 38 -2.77 -1.23 -29.36
C PRO A 38 -3.21 -2.66 -28.99
N PHE A 39 -3.39 -3.54 -29.98
CA PHE A 39 -3.73 -4.94 -29.72
C PHE A 39 -2.59 -5.67 -28.98
N GLY A 40 -1.33 -5.43 -29.39
CA GLY A 40 -0.15 -5.95 -28.70
C GLY A 40 -0.02 -5.47 -27.27
N ILE A 41 -0.31 -4.19 -27.01
CA ILE A 41 -0.31 -3.63 -25.65
C ILE A 41 -1.44 -4.25 -24.81
N ILE A 42 -2.66 -4.36 -25.34
CA ILE A 42 -3.81 -4.91 -24.60
C ILE A 42 -3.59 -6.40 -24.30
N CYS A 43 -3.23 -7.20 -25.31
CA CYS A 43 -2.95 -8.62 -25.13
C CYS A 43 -1.74 -8.85 -24.23
N GLY A 44 -0.67 -8.05 -24.39
CA GLY A 44 0.51 -8.08 -23.53
C GLY A 44 0.18 -7.73 -22.08
N SER A 45 -0.72 -6.77 -21.84
CA SER A 45 -1.17 -6.40 -20.50
C SER A 45 -1.97 -7.52 -19.83
N ILE A 46 -2.92 -8.12 -20.55
CA ILE A 46 -3.76 -9.21 -20.03
C ILE A 46 -2.92 -10.46 -19.74
N LEU A 47 -2.02 -10.83 -20.66
CA LEU A 47 -1.11 -11.96 -20.47
C LEU A 47 -0.08 -11.68 -19.38
N GLY A 48 0.44 -10.44 -19.33
CA GLY A 48 1.34 -9.97 -18.28
C GLY A 48 0.71 -10.11 -16.90
N ILE A 49 -0.53 -9.65 -16.70
CA ILE A 49 -1.22 -9.77 -15.41
C ILE A 49 -1.47 -11.23 -15.01
N LYS A 50 -1.88 -12.09 -15.95
CA LYS A 50 -2.23 -13.50 -15.64
C LYS A 50 -1.03 -14.42 -15.46
N PHE A 51 0.01 -14.28 -16.28
CA PHE A 51 1.15 -15.20 -16.29
C PHE A 51 2.39 -14.63 -15.61
N ILE A 52 2.68 -13.34 -15.81
CA ILE A 52 3.84 -12.67 -15.22
C ILE A 52 3.49 -12.12 -13.84
N GLY A 53 2.25 -11.67 -13.62
CA GLY A 53 1.79 -11.08 -12.36
C GLY A 53 2.07 -11.94 -11.12
N PRO A 54 1.74 -13.24 -11.12
CA PRO A 54 2.04 -14.11 -9.96
C PRO A 54 3.54 -14.29 -9.70
N TRP A 55 4.37 -14.29 -10.74
CA TRP A 55 5.82 -14.51 -10.61
C TRP A 55 6.59 -13.22 -10.30
N ALA A 56 6.22 -12.11 -10.96
CA ALA A 56 6.75 -10.79 -10.72
C ALA A 56 6.31 -10.21 -9.37
N SER A 57 5.07 -10.46 -8.91
CA SER A 57 4.63 -10.00 -7.58
C SER A 57 5.38 -10.70 -6.46
N ALA A 58 5.63 -12.02 -6.56
CA ALA A 58 6.42 -12.73 -5.57
C ALA A 58 7.88 -12.26 -5.52
N GLY A 59 8.48 -11.96 -6.69
CA GLY A 59 9.86 -11.45 -6.78
C GLY A 59 10.04 -9.98 -6.40
N LEU A 60 9.09 -9.11 -6.79
CA LEU A 60 9.17 -7.66 -6.51
C LEU A 60 8.77 -7.31 -5.07
N VAL A 61 7.80 -8.00 -4.47
CA VAL A 61 7.43 -7.75 -3.07
C VAL A 61 8.60 -8.12 -2.13
N GLY A 62 9.35 -9.18 -2.46
CA GLY A 62 10.54 -9.58 -1.70
C GLY A 62 11.76 -8.67 -1.87
N GLN A 63 11.92 -8.00 -3.03
CA GLN A 63 13.07 -7.12 -3.30
C GLN A 63 12.85 -5.65 -2.88
N ILE A 64 11.60 -5.21 -2.71
CA ILE A 64 11.31 -3.84 -2.27
C ILE A 64 11.20 -3.74 -0.73
N TYR A 65 10.91 -4.85 -0.02
CA TYR A 65 10.58 -4.82 1.42
C TYR A 65 11.24 -5.92 2.27
N SER A 66 12.50 -6.25 2.01
CA SER A 66 13.25 -7.13 2.92
C SER A 66 14.46 -6.41 3.49
N SER A 67 14.26 -5.57 4.51
CA SER A 67 15.32 -5.53 5.52
C SER A 67 15.39 -6.91 6.16
N LYS A 68 16.60 -7.34 6.51
CA LYS A 68 16.83 -8.62 7.21
C LYS A 68 16.05 -8.72 8.55
N SER A 69 15.43 -7.64 9.04
CA SER A 69 14.66 -7.63 10.28
C SER A 69 13.14 -7.62 10.09
N ALA A 70 12.63 -7.45 8.86
CA ALA A 70 11.20 -7.47 8.60
C ALA A 70 10.68 -8.92 8.66
N ARG A 71 9.84 -9.20 9.67
CA ARG A 71 9.17 -10.49 9.83
C ARG A 71 8.09 -10.64 8.75
N PRO A 72 7.81 -11.86 8.26
CA PRO A 72 6.76 -12.05 7.27
C PRO A 72 5.39 -11.63 7.82
N PRO A 73 4.45 -11.23 6.95
CA PRO A 73 3.08 -10.96 7.36
C PRO A 73 2.42 -12.23 7.92
N PRO A 74 1.62 -12.13 9.00
CA PRO A 74 0.87 -13.26 9.54
C PRO A 74 -0.09 -13.87 8.50
N PRO A 75 -0.26 -15.20 8.48
CA PRO A 75 -1.15 -15.88 7.52
C PRO A 75 -2.63 -15.48 7.67
N GLU A 76 -3.03 -14.92 8.81
CA GLU A 76 -4.39 -14.46 9.09
C GLU A 76 -4.74 -13.12 8.40
N PHE A 77 -3.75 -12.42 7.84
CA PHE A 77 -3.93 -11.09 7.23
C PHE A 77 -5.00 -11.01 6.14
N PRO A 78 -5.12 -11.96 5.20
CA PRO A 78 -6.17 -11.91 4.19
C PRO A 78 -7.57 -11.87 4.80
N VAL A 79 -7.81 -12.64 5.86
CA VAL A 79 -9.11 -12.68 6.55
C VAL A 79 -9.38 -11.36 7.27
N ILE A 80 -8.38 -10.83 7.97
CA ILE A 80 -8.48 -9.53 8.65
C ILE A 80 -8.73 -8.40 7.65
N ARG A 81 -8.06 -8.42 6.49
CA ARG A 81 -8.28 -7.42 5.43
C ARG A 81 -9.70 -7.47 4.88
N VAL A 82 -10.30 -8.65 4.75
CA VAL A 82 -11.72 -8.78 4.38
C VAL A 82 -12.62 -8.13 5.44
N LYS A 83 -12.35 -8.32 6.74
CA LYS A 83 -13.08 -7.62 7.81
C LYS A 83 -12.98 -6.10 7.70
N ILE A 84 -11.79 -5.58 7.43
CA ILE A 84 -11.56 -4.13 7.22
C ILE A 84 -12.35 -3.62 6.01
N LEU A 85 -12.37 -4.36 4.90
CA LEU A 85 -13.15 -4.01 3.70
C LEU A 85 -14.66 -4.01 3.95
N ASN A 86 -15.12 -4.85 4.89
CA ASN A 86 -16.52 -4.90 5.34
C ASN A 86 -16.80 -3.93 6.51
N GLU A 87 -15.88 -3.01 6.81
CA GLU A 87 -15.99 -2.02 7.89
C GLU A 87 -16.14 -2.63 9.31
N GLN A 88 -15.78 -3.90 9.49
CA GLN A 88 -15.80 -4.61 10.76
C GLN A 88 -14.54 -4.29 11.59
N TYR A 89 -14.29 -3.00 11.85
CA TYR A 89 -13.04 -2.52 12.44
C TYR A 89 -12.78 -3.06 13.85
N ALA A 90 -13.82 -3.15 14.69
CA ALA A 90 -13.68 -3.67 16.06
C ALA A 90 -13.19 -5.13 16.09
N GLU A 91 -13.74 -5.97 15.22
CA GLU A 91 -13.31 -7.37 15.09
C GLU A 91 -11.89 -7.47 14.51
N ALA A 92 -11.58 -6.67 13.48
CA ALA A 92 -10.26 -6.62 12.88
C ALA A 92 -9.19 -6.18 13.90
N ILE A 93 -9.48 -5.16 14.72
CA ILE A 93 -8.60 -4.69 15.80
C ILE A 93 -8.39 -5.80 16.84
N SER A 94 -9.45 -6.52 17.22
CA SER A 94 -9.35 -7.64 18.17
C SER A 94 -8.42 -8.74 17.64
N ASP A 95 -8.60 -9.15 16.39
CA ASP A 95 -7.76 -10.17 15.76
C ASP A 95 -6.29 -9.71 15.68
N LEU A 96 -6.05 -8.46 15.30
CA LEU A 96 -4.71 -7.89 15.22
C LEU A 96 -4.02 -7.78 16.59
N LYS A 97 -4.77 -7.42 17.64
CA LYS A 97 -4.25 -7.42 19.02
C LYS A 97 -3.85 -8.83 19.46
N ALA A 98 -4.64 -9.85 19.14
CA ALA A 98 -4.28 -11.24 19.40
C ALA A 98 -3.02 -11.68 18.64
N LEU A 99 -2.75 -11.12 17.45
CA LEU A 99 -1.49 -11.33 16.75
C LEU A 99 -0.32 -10.62 17.42
N LEU A 100 -0.51 -9.41 17.96
CA LEU A 100 0.52 -8.70 18.73
C LEU A 100 0.86 -9.41 20.04
N GLU A 101 -0.08 -10.08 20.69
CA GLU A 101 0.22 -10.87 21.89
C GLU A 101 1.23 -12.00 21.60
N LYS A 102 1.16 -12.59 20.40
CA LYS A 102 2.09 -13.61 19.93
C LYS A 102 3.40 -12.99 19.44
N ASP A 103 3.32 -11.83 18.80
CA ASP A 103 4.46 -11.09 18.26
C ASP A 103 4.35 -9.57 18.48
N PRO A 104 4.80 -9.05 19.64
CA PRO A 104 4.61 -7.65 20.04
C PRO A 104 5.33 -6.61 19.16
N GLY A 105 6.20 -7.04 18.26
CA GLY A 105 7.00 -6.18 17.41
C GLY A 105 6.74 -6.37 15.91
N ASN A 106 5.68 -7.10 15.54
CA ASN A 106 5.40 -7.38 14.14
C ASN A 106 5.02 -6.09 13.39
N TYR A 107 5.93 -5.60 12.56
CA TYR A 107 5.75 -4.37 11.78
C TYR A 107 4.44 -4.36 11.00
N HIS A 108 4.08 -5.47 10.34
CA HIS A 108 2.89 -5.53 9.52
C HIS A 108 1.61 -5.38 10.34
N VAL A 109 1.58 -5.96 11.55
CA VAL A 109 0.43 -5.86 12.46
C VAL A 109 0.29 -4.44 12.99
N ILE A 110 1.41 -3.82 13.38
CA ILE A 110 1.44 -2.43 13.84
C ILE A 110 0.95 -1.49 12.74
N LEU A 111 1.48 -1.62 11.53
CA LEU A 111 1.07 -0.79 10.39
C LEU A 111 -0.43 -0.89 10.12
N LEU A 112 -0.98 -2.12 10.09
CA LEU A 112 -2.40 -2.32 9.81
C LEU A 112 -3.30 -1.78 10.93
N LEU A 113 -2.90 -1.91 12.20
CA LEU A 113 -3.62 -1.29 13.32
C LEU A 113 -3.59 0.24 13.23
N VAL A 114 -2.46 0.82 12.87
CA VAL A 114 -2.30 2.27 12.70
C VAL A 114 -3.17 2.77 11.54
N GLU A 115 -3.20 2.07 10.41
CA GLU A 115 -4.11 2.38 9.29
C GLU A 115 -5.57 2.38 9.74
N ILE A 116 -6.00 1.41 10.56
CA ILE A 116 -7.38 1.39 11.08
C ILE A 116 -7.61 2.59 12.01
N PHE A 117 -6.74 2.80 13.00
CA PHE A 117 -6.94 3.86 13.98
C PHE A 117 -6.94 5.25 13.36
N VAL A 118 -6.00 5.53 12.45
CA VAL A 118 -5.88 6.86 11.82
C VAL A 118 -6.88 7.00 10.68
N ASP A 119 -6.87 6.08 9.71
CA ASP A 119 -7.55 6.31 8.42
C ASP A 119 -9.00 5.81 8.39
N LYS A 120 -9.43 5.02 9.38
CA LYS A 120 -10.78 4.42 9.41
C LYS A 120 -11.62 4.86 10.59
N THR A 121 -11.02 5.11 11.74
CA THR A 121 -11.78 5.41 12.96
C THR A 121 -11.46 6.76 13.60
N ASP A 122 -10.48 7.51 13.10
CA ASP A 122 -10.05 8.80 13.66
C ASP A 122 -9.64 8.71 15.15
N ASP A 123 -9.15 7.54 15.56
CA ASP A 123 -8.76 7.22 16.93
C ASP A 123 -7.27 7.54 17.13
N HIS A 124 -6.96 8.83 17.09
CA HIS A 124 -5.58 9.32 17.20
C HIS A 124 -4.93 8.96 18.54
N GLU A 125 -5.68 8.85 19.63
CA GLU A 125 -5.14 8.50 20.95
C GLU A 125 -4.55 7.09 20.95
N ASN A 126 -5.31 6.10 20.46
CA ASN A 126 -4.82 4.72 20.37
C ASN A 126 -3.68 4.61 19.33
N ALA A 127 -3.75 5.34 18.22
CA ALA A 127 -2.67 5.39 17.25
C ALA A 127 -1.35 5.91 17.86
N ILE A 128 -1.40 7.05 18.57
CA ILE A 128 -0.23 7.63 19.25
C ILE A 128 0.33 6.64 20.28
N GLY A 129 -0.53 6.04 21.11
CA GLY A 129 -0.11 5.09 22.13
C GLY A 129 0.59 3.87 21.54
N LEU A 130 0.00 3.28 20.50
CA LEU A 130 0.54 2.10 19.81
C LEU A 130 1.88 2.42 19.13
N ILE A 131 1.95 3.49 18.33
CA ILE A 131 3.17 3.86 17.60
C ILE A 131 4.28 4.22 18.59
N SER A 132 3.97 5.00 19.62
CA SER A 132 4.96 5.41 20.63
C SER A 132 5.51 4.19 21.37
N ALA A 133 4.67 3.21 21.70
CA ALA A 133 5.11 1.96 22.31
C ALA A 133 6.01 1.14 21.38
N TYR A 134 5.63 1.01 20.10
CA TYR A 134 6.42 0.33 19.08
C TYR A 134 7.80 0.96 18.89
N LEU A 135 7.86 2.30 18.87
CA LEU A 135 9.10 3.07 18.70
C LEU A 135 9.94 3.21 19.99
N LYS A 136 9.56 2.58 21.11
CA LYS A 136 10.41 2.57 22.33
C LYS A 136 11.68 1.73 22.18
N LYS A 137 11.73 0.81 21.22
CA LYS A 137 12.95 0.03 20.91
C LYS A 137 14.11 0.95 20.54
N ASP A 138 15.34 0.55 20.84
CA ASP A 138 16.53 1.33 20.44
C ASP A 138 17.04 0.98 19.05
N ASP A 139 16.82 -0.26 18.62
CA ASP A 139 17.19 -0.71 17.29
C ASP A 139 16.16 -0.21 16.27
N ARG A 140 16.64 0.62 15.34
CA ARG A 140 15.84 1.21 14.27
C ARG A 140 16.11 0.50 12.96
N CYS A 141 15.07 0.21 12.22
CA CYS A 141 15.16 -0.30 10.86
C CYS A 141 14.46 0.64 9.88
N ILE A 142 14.67 0.41 8.58
CA ILE A 142 14.12 1.27 7.50
C ILE A 142 12.59 1.28 7.55
N GLU A 143 11.98 0.16 7.92
CA GLU A 143 10.54 0.01 8.08
C GLU A 143 9.95 0.89 9.20
N ASP A 144 10.76 1.38 10.15
CA ASP A 144 10.25 2.28 11.20
C ASP A 144 9.95 3.69 10.66
N VAL A 145 10.57 4.09 9.54
CA VAL A 145 10.45 5.46 9.00
C VAL A 145 9.01 5.80 8.60
N PRO A 146 8.28 4.96 7.83
CA PRO A 146 6.86 5.19 7.57
C PRO A 146 6.01 5.33 8.85
N ILE A 147 6.32 4.57 9.90
CA ILE A 147 5.59 4.61 11.18
C ILE A 147 5.87 5.92 11.93
N VAL A 148 7.14 6.37 11.92
CA VAL A 148 7.52 7.70 12.44
C VAL A 148 6.77 8.80 11.71
N MET A 149 6.75 8.75 10.37
CA MET A 149 6.07 9.75 9.55
C MET A 149 4.57 9.79 9.82
N LYS A 150 3.92 8.63 9.96
CA LYS A 150 2.50 8.55 10.32
C LYS A 150 2.23 9.17 11.70
N LEU A 151 3.10 8.97 12.69
CA LEU A 151 2.96 9.64 14.00
C LEU A 151 3.17 11.16 13.91
N VAL A 152 4.09 11.62 13.06
CA VAL A 152 4.25 13.05 12.77
C VAL A 152 2.98 13.61 12.18
N ASP A 153 2.37 12.94 11.20
CA ASP A 153 1.13 13.38 10.55
C ASP A 153 -0.01 13.48 11.56
N VAL A 154 -0.18 12.46 12.42
CA VAL A 154 -1.17 12.50 13.52
C VAL A 154 -0.94 13.67 14.47
N TYR A 155 0.32 13.99 14.82
CA TYR A 155 0.58 15.16 15.64
C TYR A 155 0.27 16.48 14.94
N LEU A 156 0.47 16.57 13.62
CA LEU A 156 0.13 17.77 12.86
C LEU A 156 -1.39 17.95 12.72
N GLU A 157 -2.14 16.86 12.51
CA GLU A 157 -3.61 16.86 12.49
C GLU A 157 -4.20 17.35 13.81
N LEU A 158 -3.56 17.00 14.94
CA LEU A 158 -3.91 17.49 16.28
C LEU A 158 -3.33 18.87 16.64
N GLU A 159 -2.74 19.58 15.67
CA GLU A 159 -2.05 20.87 15.85
C GLU A 159 -0.92 20.84 16.90
N ALA A 160 -0.41 19.66 17.25
CA ALA A 160 0.67 19.46 18.22
C ALA A 160 2.06 19.58 17.56
N ILE A 161 2.30 20.73 16.92
CA ILE A 161 3.48 21.01 16.07
C ILE A 161 4.80 20.78 16.83
N ASP A 162 4.88 21.18 18.10
CA ASP A 162 6.09 21.02 18.91
C ASP A 162 6.45 19.53 19.10
N LYS A 163 5.44 18.67 19.33
CA LYS A 163 5.65 17.22 19.48
C LYS A 163 6.15 16.59 18.18
N ALA A 164 5.59 17.01 17.05
CA ALA A 164 6.03 16.54 15.73
C ALA A 164 7.50 16.90 15.45
N ARG A 165 7.88 18.16 15.73
CA ARG A 165 9.26 18.64 15.55
C ARG A 165 10.24 17.92 16.48
N ASP A 166 9.88 17.75 17.75
CA ASP A 166 10.72 17.08 18.73
C ASP A 166 10.92 15.60 18.39
N LEU A 167 9.86 14.92 17.91
CA LEU A 167 9.95 13.56 17.42
C LEU A 167 10.94 13.44 16.26
N LEU A 168 10.82 14.30 15.24
CA LEU A 168 11.73 14.28 14.08
C LEU A 168 13.18 14.57 14.48
N LYS A 169 13.43 15.57 15.35
CA LYS A 169 14.78 15.86 15.86
C LYS A 169 15.37 14.66 16.59
N LYS A 170 14.57 13.97 17.41
CA LYS A 170 14.99 12.74 18.10
C LYS A 170 15.33 11.62 17.13
N GLU A 171 14.50 11.41 16.11
CA GLU A 171 14.71 10.35 15.11
C GLU A 171 15.89 10.65 14.17
N LEU A 172 16.22 11.91 13.90
CA LEU A 172 17.45 12.30 13.18
C LEU A 172 18.75 11.90 13.92
N GLY A 173 18.68 11.68 15.23
CA GLY A 173 19.79 11.14 16.03
C GLY A 173 19.90 9.61 16.02
N LYS A 174 18.97 8.90 15.37
CA LYS A 174 18.95 7.43 15.31
C LYS A 174 19.72 6.88 14.10
N LYS A 175 20.02 5.59 14.14
CA LYS A 175 20.79 4.89 13.10
C LYS A 175 19.91 4.49 11.93
N TYR A 176 19.57 5.46 11.07
CA TYR A 176 18.95 5.20 9.77
C TYR A 176 19.97 5.34 8.63
N PRO A 177 19.73 4.74 7.45
CA PRO A 177 20.48 5.06 6.25
C PRO A 177 20.37 6.54 5.89
N LYS A 178 21.42 7.11 5.29
CA LYS A 178 21.49 8.53 4.93
C LYS A 178 20.27 9.02 4.14
N ARG A 179 19.77 8.22 3.20
CA ARG A 179 18.59 8.54 2.38
C ARG A 179 17.34 8.78 3.25
N GLU A 180 17.11 7.95 4.25
CA GLU A 180 15.96 8.08 5.15
C GLU A 180 16.12 9.28 6.10
N LEU A 181 17.35 9.55 6.57
CA LEU A 181 17.65 10.74 7.36
C LEU A 181 17.38 12.03 6.57
N GLU A 182 17.71 12.04 5.28
CA GLU A 182 17.38 13.17 4.39
C GLU A 182 15.86 13.36 4.24
N HIS A 183 15.10 12.27 4.15
CA HIS A 183 13.64 12.34 4.12
C HIS A 183 13.06 12.93 5.41
N LEU A 184 13.49 12.43 6.58
CA LEU A 184 13.08 12.96 7.89
C LEU A 184 13.47 14.44 8.06
N ARG A 185 14.66 14.84 7.60
CA ARG A 185 15.11 16.24 7.63
C ARG A 185 14.24 17.14 6.75
N SER A 186 13.96 16.70 5.52
CA SER A 186 13.08 17.44 4.61
C SER A 186 11.68 17.62 5.20
N ARG A 187 11.16 16.63 5.94
CA ARG A 187 9.89 16.77 6.66
C ARG A 187 9.99 17.79 7.78
N LEU A 188 11.06 17.76 8.57
CA LEU A 188 11.29 18.70 9.68
C LEU A 188 11.39 20.15 9.19
N ASP A 189 12.09 20.39 8.08
CA ASP A 189 12.25 21.73 7.50
C ASP A 189 10.94 22.29 6.93
N GLY A 190 9.97 21.41 6.61
CA GLY A 190 8.65 21.77 6.10
C GLY A 190 7.57 22.02 7.17
N ILE A 191 7.90 21.81 8.45
CA ILE A 191 7.02 22.09 9.62
C ILE A 191 7.49 23.38 10.29
#